data_AF-A0A1Y3BBT3-F1
#
_entry.id   AF-A0A1Y3BBT3-F1
#
_cell.length_a   1.000
_cell.length_b   1.000
_cell.length_c   1.000
_cell.angle_alpha   90.00
_cell.angle_beta   90.00
_cell.angle_gamma   90.00
#
_symmetry.space_group_name_H-M   'P 1'
#
loop_
_entity.id
_entity.type
_entity.pdbx_description
1 polymer ?
#
loop_
_entity_poly.entity_id
_entity_poly.type
_entity_poly.pdbx_seq_one_letter_code
_entity_poly.pdbx_strand_id
1 'polypeptide(L)'
;MHKLLEPMVWVDAAVQVFYSIGVGFGVHLTYASFNKYHNNCYRDCLITASVNSLTSFYSGFVIFTYLGYMATSMNKEIENVASEGYGLVFQMGGIEAVITGLMDEFDLHKRFKREYFTGIVICASFIGSLVNCTQVTT
;
A
#
# COMPACT_ATOMS: atom_id res chain seq x y z
N MET A 1 29.38 -0.13 -0.12
CA MET A 1 29.37 1.04 0.78
C MET A 1 29.14 2.37 0.05
N HIS A 2 29.50 2.49 -1.24
CA HIS A 2 29.30 3.72 -2.03
C HIS A 2 27.83 4.18 -2.10
N LYS A 3 26.87 3.25 -2.21
CA LYS A 3 25.43 3.54 -2.28
C LYS A 3 24.86 4.22 -1.02
N LEU A 4 25.41 3.96 0.16
CA LEU A 4 24.92 4.58 1.40
C LEU A 4 25.32 6.06 1.54
N LEU A 5 26.31 6.51 0.75
CA LEU A 5 26.72 7.91 0.68
C LEU A 5 25.81 8.72 -0.25
N GLU A 6 25.01 8.06 -1.08
CA GLU A 6 24.08 8.72 -1.99
C GLU A 6 22.84 9.18 -1.21
N PRO A 7 22.55 10.50 -1.13
CA PRO A 7 21.44 11.01 -0.32
C PRO A 7 20.08 10.52 -0.82
N MET A 8 19.95 10.24 -2.12
CA MET A 8 18.70 9.73 -2.71
C MET A 8 18.30 8.37 -2.12
N VAL A 9 19.26 7.50 -1.79
CA VAL A 9 18.96 6.19 -1.19
C VAL A 9 18.25 6.35 0.16
N TRP A 10 18.58 7.41 0.92
CA TRP A 10 17.92 7.70 2.19
C TRP A 10 16.55 8.34 2.00
N VAL A 11 16.38 9.18 0.97
CA VAL A 11 15.08 9.74 0.61
C VAL A 11 14.13 8.63 0.19
N ASP A 12 14.56 7.73 -0.69
CA ASP A 12 13.76 6.58 -1.15
C ASP A 12 13.37 5.68 0.01
N ALA A 13 14.32 5.39 0.92
CA ALA A 13 14.04 4.61 2.13
C ALA A 13 13.00 5.29 3.03
N ALA A 14 13.10 6.61 3.23
CA ALA A 14 12.14 7.37 4.04
C ALA A 14 10.74 7.37 3.40
N VAL A 15 10.66 7.59 2.09
CA VAL A 15 9.42 7.52 1.31
C VAL A 15 8.81 6.13 1.40
N GLN A 16 9.60 5.08 1.23
CA GLN A 16 9.15 3.70 1.32
C GLN A 16 8.57 3.39 2.71
N VAL A 17 9.24 3.81 3.79
CA VAL A 17 8.74 3.60 5.16
C VAL A 17 7.45 4.39 5.41
N PHE A 18 7.39 5.64 4.95
CA PHE A 18 6.23 6.51 5.14
C PHE A 18 4.98 5.94 4.46
N TYR A 19 5.09 5.56 3.19
CA TYR A 19 3.99 4.95 2.44
C TYR A 19 3.68 3.52 2.87
N SER A 20 4.69 2.73 3.29
CA SER A 20 4.48 1.37 3.76
C SER A 20 3.67 1.33 5.06
N ILE A 21 3.95 2.23 6.01
CA ILE A 21 3.19 2.29 7.26
C ILE A 21 1.89 3.09 7.08
N GLY A 22 1.85 4.07 6.18
CA GLY A 22 0.66 4.90 5.98
C GLY A 22 0.43 5.88 7.14
N VAL A 23 1.51 6.42 7.72
CA VAL A 23 1.43 7.48 8.73
C VAL A 23 0.95 8.80 8.11
N GLY A 24 0.13 9.56 8.83
CA GLY A 24 -0.36 10.87 8.38
C GLY A 24 -1.62 10.84 7.51
N PHE A 25 -2.08 9.68 7.04
CA PHE A 25 -3.31 9.54 6.23
C PHE A 25 -4.61 9.44 7.06
N GLY A 26 -4.58 9.73 8.36
CA GLY A 26 -5.77 9.68 9.23
C GLY A 26 -6.21 8.28 9.68
N VAL A 27 -5.95 7.22 8.90
CA VAL A 27 -6.38 5.84 9.19
C VAL A 27 -5.96 5.35 10.59
N HIS A 28 -4.70 5.58 10.97
CA HIS A 28 -4.20 5.19 12.29
C HIS A 28 -4.87 5.96 13.43
N LEU A 29 -5.22 7.23 13.18
CA LEU A 29 -5.94 8.06 14.15
C LEU A 29 -7.37 7.56 14.32
N THR A 30 -8.03 7.20 13.22
CA THR A 30 -9.37 6.59 13.24
C THR A 30 -9.36 5.27 14.01
N TYR A 31 -8.43 4.36 13.70
CA TYR A 31 -8.30 3.10 14.43
C TYR A 31 -8.02 3.31 15.93
N ALA A 32 -7.15 4.26 16.26
CA ALA A 32 -6.89 4.61 17.66
C ALA A 32 -8.13 5.20 18.36
N SER A 33 -9.04 5.87 17.65
CA SER A 33 -10.27 6.43 18.24
C SER A 33 -11.25 5.37 18.76
N PHE A 34 -11.17 4.14 18.22
CA PHE A 34 -11.96 2.99 18.66
C PHE A 34 -11.31 2.17 19.78
N ASN A 35 -10.06 2.48 20.16
CA ASN A 35 -9.39 1.78 21.25
C ASN A 35 -9.97 2.14 22.62
N LYS A 36 -9.84 1.22 23.57
CA LYS A 36 -10.12 1.51 24.98
C LYS A 36 -9.20 2.63 25.47
N TYR A 37 -9.72 3.52 26.32
CA TYR A 37 -8.99 4.71 26.79
C TYR A 37 -7.63 4.39 27.46
N HIS A 38 -7.54 3.26 28.17
CA HIS A 38 -6.30 2.81 28.81
C HIS A 38 -5.58 1.69 28.02
N ASN A 39 -5.80 1.59 26.71
CA ASN A 39 -5.06 0.65 25.87
C ASN A 39 -3.59 1.09 25.70
N ASN A 40 -2.67 0.13 25.67
CA ASN A 40 -1.25 0.42 25.47
C ASN A 40 -0.94 0.63 23.97
N CYS A 41 -1.26 1.82 23.46
CA CYS A 41 -1.04 2.18 22.06
C CYS A 41 0.44 2.18 21.65
N TYR A 42 1.37 2.40 22.60
CA TYR A 42 2.80 2.36 22.33
C TYR A 42 3.27 0.96 21.93
N ARG A 43 2.82 -0.06 22.68
CA ARG A 43 3.11 -1.46 22.35
C ARG A 43 2.52 -1.85 21.00
N ASP A 44 1.28 -1.45 20.74
CA ASP A 44 0.60 -1.77 19.48
C ASP A 44 1.32 -1.12 18.29
N CYS A 45 1.77 0.13 18.43
CA CYS A 45 2.57 0.81 17.42
C CYS A 45 3.87 0.06 17.11
N LEU A 46 4.62 -0.36 18.14
CA LEU A 46 5.87 -1.09 17.96
C LEU A 46 5.66 -2.45 17.28
N ILE A 47 4.61 -3.18 17.67
CA ILE A 47 4.25 -4.46 17.07
C ILE A 47 3.87 -4.26 15.60
N THR A 48 2.98 -3.31 15.30
CA THR A 48 2.52 -3.03 13.94
C THR A 48 3.68 -2.65 13.03
N ALA A 49 4.57 -1.75 13.47
CA ALA A 49 5.75 -1.38 12.71
C ALA A 49 6.68 -2.58 12.45
N SER A 50 6.90 -3.41 13.48
CA SER A 50 7.75 -4.60 13.36
C SER A 50 7.16 -5.62 12.40
N VAL A 51 5.86 -5.90 12.50
CA VAL A 51 5.16 -6.85 11.62
C VAL A 51 5.13 -6.34 10.18
N ASN A 52 4.93 -5.03 9.95
CA ASN A 52 4.99 -4.42 8.62
C ASN A 52 6.37 -4.64 7.97
N SER A 53 7.47 -4.36 8.70
CA SER A 53 8.83 -4.55 8.18
C SER A 53 9.16 -6.03 7.96
N LEU A 54 8.77 -6.93 8.88
CA LEU A 54 8.98 -8.37 8.73
C LEU A 54 8.20 -8.94 7.54
N THR A 55 6.97 -8.47 7.32
CA THR A 55 6.15 -8.88 6.18
C THR A 55 6.77 -8.43 4.87
N SER A 56 7.28 -7.19 4.82
CA SER A 56 8.02 -6.67 3.66
C SER A 56 9.31 -7.44 3.39
N PHE A 57 10.03 -7.83 4.44
CA PHE A 57 11.22 -8.66 4.30
C PHE A 57 10.89 -10.07 3.79
N TYR A 58 9.84 -10.69 4.34
CA TYR A 58 9.37 -12.01 3.91
C TYR A 58 8.85 -11.99 2.47
N SER A 59 8.05 -11.00 2.09
CA SER A 59 7.55 -10.86 0.72
C SER A 59 8.68 -10.66 -0.28
N GLY A 60 9.78 -10.00 0.12
CA GLY A 60 11.01 -9.93 -0.66
C GLY A 60 11.51 -11.32 -1.08
N PHE A 61 11.64 -12.28 -0.15
CA PHE A 61 12.05 -13.65 -0.50
C PHE A 61 11.09 -14.32 -1.47
N VAL A 62 9.78 -14.17 -1.26
CA VAL A 62 8.75 -14.76 -2.13
C VAL A 62 8.86 -14.19 -3.56
N ILE A 63 8.96 -12.86 -3.68
CA ILE A 63 9.06 -12.17 -4.98
C ILE A 63 10.36 -12.56 -5.69
N PHE A 64 11.51 -12.49 -5.02
CA PHE A 64 12.80 -12.84 -5.64
C PHE A 64 12.89 -14.32 -6.04
N THR A 65 12.29 -15.22 -5.26
CA THR A 65 12.21 -16.64 -5.63
C THR A 65 11.40 -16.83 -6.91
N TYR A 66 10.25 -16.16 -7.01
CA TYR A 66 9.40 -16.21 -8.19
C TYR A 66 10.08 -15.57 -9.42
N LEU A 67 10.71 -14.41 -9.26
CA LEU A 67 11.48 -13.75 -10.32
C LEU A 67 12.64 -14.63 -10.81
N GLY A 68 13.37 -15.29 -9.91
CA GLY A 68 14.44 -16.22 -10.26
C GLY A 68 13.93 -17.44 -11.04
N TYR A 69 12.77 -17.98 -10.66
CA TYR A 69 12.10 -19.05 -11.41
C TYR A 69 11.70 -18.60 -12.82
N MET A 70 11.12 -17.41 -12.96
CA MET A 70 10.73 -16.87 -14.26
C MET A 70 11.94 -16.58 -15.16
N ALA A 71 13.00 -15.98 -14.61
CA ALA A 71 14.26 -15.74 -15.32
C ALA A 71 14.84 -17.05 -15.90
N THR A 72 14.84 -18.12 -15.10
CA THR A 72 15.31 -19.45 -15.52
C THR A 72 14.40 -20.06 -16.59
N SER A 73 13.08 -19.99 -16.41
CA SER A 73 12.11 -20.62 -17.30
C SER A 73 12.01 -19.92 -18.65
N MET A 74 12.16 -18.59 -18.67
CA MET A 74 12.09 -17.76 -19.88
C MET A 74 13.45 -17.53 -20.53
N ASN A 75 14.53 -18.03 -19.91
CA ASN A 75 15.92 -17.80 -20.32
C ASN A 75 16.23 -16.31 -20.56
N LYS A 76 15.77 -15.46 -19.65
CA LYS A 76 15.94 -14.00 -19.66
C LYS A 76 16.73 -13.57 -18.43
N GLU A 77 17.46 -12.47 -18.53
CA GLU A 77 18.09 -11.84 -17.37
C GLU A 77 17.06 -11.34 -16.36
N ILE A 78 17.43 -11.36 -15.08
CA ILE A 78 16.52 -11.03 -13.97
C ILE A 78 16.06 -9.57 -14.01
N GLU A 79 16.85 -8.66 -14.55
CA GLU A 79 16.51 -7.23 -14.68
C GLU A 79 15.29 -7.03 -15.61
N ASN A 80 15.24 -7.78 -16.71
CA ASN A 80 14.13 -7.72 -17.67
C ASN A 80 12.83 -8.27 -17.07
N VAL A 81 12.94 -9.35 -16.29
CA VAL A 81 11.78 -10.01 -15.67
C VAL A 81 11.28 -9.24 -14.44
N ALA A 82 12.20 -8.63 -13.68
CA ALA A 82 11.87 -7.80 -12.54
C ALA A 82 11.06 -6.58 -12.97
N SER A 83 11.48 -5.88 -14.03
CA SER A 83 10.79 -4.69 -14.55
C SER A 83 9.34 -4.98 -14.98
N GLU A 84 9.09 -6.13 -15.61
CA GLU A 84 7.73 -6.58 -15.99
C GLU A 84 6.89 -6.99 -14.76
N GLY A 85 7.51 -7.63 -13.76
CA GLY A 85 6.82 -8.12 -12.55
C GLY A 85 6.44 -7.03 -11.55
N TYR A 86 7.24 -5.96 -11.42
CA TYR A 86 6.96 -4.86 -10.49
C TYR A 86 5.65 -4.12 -10.82
N GLY A 87 5.30 -3.97 -12.10
CA GLY A 87 4.08 -3.28 -12.53
C GLY A 87 2.80 -3.96 -12.05
N LEU A 88 2.76 -5.30 -12.04
CA LEU A 88 1.57 -6.05 -11.62
C LEU A 88 1.36 -6.03 -10.10
N VAL A 89 2.44 -6.02 -9.31
CA VAL A 89 2.38 -6.04 -7.84
C VAL A 89 2.05 -4.66 -7.27
N PHE A 90 2.57 -3.57 -7.86
CA PHE A 90 2.32 -2.21 -7.39
C PHE A 90 0.89 -1.72 -7.66
N GLN A 91 0.28 -2.15 -8.77
CA GLN A 91 -1.10 -1.80 -9.15
C GLN A 91 -2.13 -2.28 -8.11
N MET A 92 -1.88 -3.44 -7.48
CA MET A 92 -2.83 -4.10 -6.58
C MET A 92 -2.81 -3.53 -5.15
N GLY A 93 -1.66 -3.02 -4.66
CA GLY A 93 -1.52 -2.53 -3.29
C GLY A 93 -2.05 -1.12 -3.03
N GLY A 94 -2.03 -0.24 -4.04
CA GLY A 94 -2.42 1.17 -3.88
C GLY A 94 -3.93 1.42 -3.80
N ILE A 95 -4.75 0.56 -4.42
CA ILE A 95 -6.20 0.76 -4.53
C ILE A 95 -6.91 0.58 -3.17
N GLU A 96 -6.49 -0.38 -2.35
CA GLU A 96 -7.08 -0.65 -1.03
C GLU A 96 -6.84 0.49 -0.02
N ALA A 97 -5.67 1.14 -0.10
CA ALA A 97 -5.33 2.27 0.77
C ALA A 97 -6.17 3.53 0.43
N VAL A 98 -6.45 3.76 -0.85
CA VAL A 98 -7.26 4.90 -1.32
C VAL A 98 -8.74 4.74 -0.96
N ILE A 99 -9.29 3.53 -1.11
CA ILE A 99 -10.68 3.24 -0.74
C ILE A 99 -10.89 3.46 0.76
N THR A 100 -9.97 2.98 1.59
CA THR A 100 -10.04 3.12 3.05
C THR A 100 -9.88 4.59 3.49
N GLY A 101 -8.97 5.34 2.88
CA GLY A 101 -8.75 6.76 3.18
C GLY A 101 -9.94 7.67 2.80
N LEU A 102 -10.53 7.45 1.62
CA LEU A 102 -11.71 8.22 1.18
C LEU A 102 -12.97 7.89 1.98
N MET A 103 -13.06 6.70 2.56
CA MET A 103 -14.18 6.31 3.42
C MET A 103 -14.17 7.04 4.78
N ASP A 104 -13.02 7.55 5.23
CA ASP A 104 -12.88 8.28 6.50
C ASP A 104 -12.95 9.81 6.34
N GLU A 105 -12.69 10.37 5.15
CA GLU A 105 -12.63 11.83 4.94
C GLU A 105 -14.02 12.51 4.91
N PHE A 106 -15.08 11.75 4.63
CA PHE A 106 -16.45 12.23 4.70
C PHE A 106 -17.19 11.58 5.86
N ASP A 107 -17.43 12.37 6.91
CA ASP A 107 -18.18 12.03 8.12
C ASP A 107 -19.70 11.87 7.84
N LEU A 108 -20.06 11.08 6.82
CA LEU A 108 -21.45 10.83 6.40
C LEU A 108 -22.11 9.71 7.22
N HIS A 109 -21.48 9.27 8.32
CA HIS A 109 -22.01 8.22 9.19
C HIS A 109 -23.34 8.62 9.86
N LYS A 110 -23.60 9.92 10.05
CA LYS A 110 -24.70 10.40 10.89
C LYS A 110 -26.05 10.60 10.17
N ARG A 111 -26.15 10.42 8.84
CA ARG A 111 -27.41 10.72 8.11
C ARG A 111 -27.94 9.62 7.18
N PHE A 112 -27.10 8.67 6.77
CA PHE A 112 -27.49 7.57 5.90
C PHE A 112 -27.01 6.23 6.48
N LYS A 113 -27.73 5.14 6.20
CA LYS A 113 -27.28 3.80 6.58
C LYS A 113 -25.88 3.57 5.98
N ARG A 114 -24.92 3.19 6.84
CA ARG A 114 -23.49 2.99 6.50
C ARG A 114 -23.28 2.21 5.20
N GLU A 115 -24.10 1.18 4.98
CA GLU A 115 -24.09 0.33 3.79
C GLU A 115 -24.29 1.12 2.48
N TYR A 116 -25.22 2.10 2.47
CA TYR A 116 -25.52 2.89 1.28
C TYR A 116 -24.41 3.90 0.98
N PHE A 117 -23.83 4.51 2.02
CA PHE A 117 -22.70 5.43 1.86
C PHE A 117 -21.46 4.71 1.33
N THR A 118 -21.10 3.57 1.93
CA THR A 118 -20.00 2.74 1.42
C THR A 118 -20.26 2.28 -0.01
N GLY A 119 -21.50 1.90 -0.35
CA GLY A 119 -21.89 1.57 -1.72
C GLY A 119 -21.68 2.73 -2.69
N ILE A 120 -22.07 3.96 -2.33
CA ILE A 120 -21.85 5.15 -3.16
C ILE A 120 -20.35 5.41 -3.38
N VAL A 121 -19.54 5.35 -2.32
CA VAL A 121 -18.09 5.58 -2.41
C VAL A 121 -17.44 4.55 -3.34
N ILE A 122 -17.76 3.26 -3.18
CA ILE A 122 -17.25 2.19 -4.05
C ILE A 122 -17.66 2.44 -5.51
N CYS A 123 -18.92 2.76 -5.76
CA CYS A 123 -19.40 3.06 -7.11
C CYS A 123 -18.71 4.29 -7.71
N ALA A 124 -18.51 5.35 -6.94
CA ALA A 124 -17.82 6.56 -7.40
C ALA A 124 -16.34 6.29 -7.71
N SER A 125 -15.64 5.57 -6.83
CA SER A 125 -14.25 5.14 -7.05
C SER A 125 -14.13 4.24 -8.29
N PHE A 126 -15.08 3.33 -8.50
CA PHE A 126 -15.14 2.48 -9.69
C PHE A 126 -15.32 3.30 -10.96
N ILE A 127 -16.29 4.23 -10.99
CA ILE A 127 -16.53 5.10 -12.15
C ILE A 127 -15.32 5.98 -12.44
N GLY A 128 -14.68 6.56 -11.42
CA GLY A 128 -13.43 7.31 -11.59
C GLY A 128 -12.29 6.44 -12.14
N SER A 129 -12.21 5.18 -11.71
CA SER A 129 -11.22 4.23 -12.20
C SER A 129 -11.44 3.81 -13.64
N LEU A 130 -12.67 3.90 -14.17
CA LEU A 130 -12.94 3.63 -15.59
C LEU A 130 -12.16 4.56 -16.53
N VAL A 131 -11.82 5.78 -16.10
CA VAL A 131 -10.96 6.71 -16.86
C VAL A 131 -9.55 6.14 -17.03
N ASN A 132 -9.06 5.37 -16.06
CA ASN A 132 -7.77 4.68 -16.17
C ASN A 132 -7.87 3.39 -17.01
N CYS A 133 -9.08 2.87 -17.24
CA CYS A 133 -9.32 1.70 -18.08
C CYS A 133 -9.56 2.04 -19.56
N THR A 134 -9.84 3.30 -19.90
CA THR A 134 -9.87 3.74 -21.30
C THR A 134 -8.45 3.81 -21.84
N GLN A 135 -8.17 3.02 -22.88
CA GLN A 135 -6.88 3.06 -23.59
C GLN A 135 -6.64 4.49 -24.08
N VAL A 136 -5.58 5.13 -23.58
CA VAL A 136 -5.05 6.34 -24.22
C VAL A 136 -4.38 5.86 -25.50
N THR A 137 -5.14 5.88 -26.59
CA THR A 137 -4.61 5.61 -27.93
C THR A 137 -3.68 6.77 -28.30
N THR A 138 -2.38 6.56 -28.15
CA THR A 138 -1.32 7.33 -28.84
C THR A 138 -0.40 6.37 -29.55
#